data_AF-A0A850MRY3-F1
#
_entry.id   AF-A0A850MRY3-F1
#
_cell.length_a   1.000
_cell.length_b   1.000
_cell.length_c   1.000
_cell.angle_alpha   90.00
_cell.angle_beta   90.00
_cell.angle_gamma   90.00
#
_symmetry.space_group_name_H-M   'P 1'
#
loop_
_entity.id
_entity.type
_entity.pdbx_description
1 polymer ?
#
loop_
_entity_poly.entity_id
_entity_poly.type
_entity_poly.pdbx_seq_one_letter_code
_entity_poly.pdbx_strand_id
1 'polypeptide(L)'
;MTTRKDVRRLIKQTRHKDASLRALAALELGEVGSKYPKRALGNVVPTLRKILNDSDSDVITSAREALGDIRSAYLEEQEKMKRMGGGKFKMK
;
A
#
# COMPACT_ATOMS: atom_id res chain seq x y z
N MET A 1 -6.24 12.35 -9.80
CA MET A 1 -6.83 11.00 -9.73
C MET A 1 -5.78 9.98 -10.15
N THR A 2 -5.30 9.12 -9.25
CA THR A 2 -4.39 8.03 -9.65
C THR A 2 -5.21 6.92 -10.32
N THR A 3 -4.84 6.54 -11.54
CA THR A 3 -5.59 5.55 -12.33
C THR A 3 -5.04 4.13 -12.12
N ARG A 4 -5.82 3.10 -12.50
CA ARG A 4 -5.32 1.70 -12.59
C ARG A 4 -4.13 1.56 -13.55
N LYS A 5 -3.96 2.46 -14.52
CA LYS A 5 -2.79 2.47 -15.41
C LYS A 5 -1.55 2.94 -14.65
N ASP A 6 -1.69 3.95 -13.78
CA ASP A 6 -0.58 4.46 -12.96
C ASP A 6 -0.09 3.39 -11.97
N VAL A 7 -0.98 2.69 -11.28
CA VAL A 7 -0.58 1.58 -10.37
C VAL A 7 0.18 0.49 -11.13
N ARG A 8 -0.24 0.14 -12.35
CA ARG A 8 0.46 -0.86 -13.17
C ARG A 8 1.84 -0.36 -13.63
N ARG A 9 1.98 0.93 -13.93
CA ARG A 9 3.27 1.54 -14.26
C ARG A 9 4.22 1.48 -13.06
N LEU A 10 3.74 1.85 -11.88
CA LEU A 10 4.52 1.80 -10.64
C LEU A 10 4.97 0.37 -10.31
N ILE A 11 4.08 -0.62 -10.41
CA ILE A 11 4.44 -2.03 -10.22
C ILE A 11 5.54 -2.49 -11.21
N LYS A 12 5.62 -1.92 -12.41
CA LYS A 12 6.75 -2.21 -13.32
C LYS A 12 8.03 -1.52 -12.88
N GLN A 13 7.94 -0.29 -12.36
CA GLN A 13 9.09 0.49 -11.89
C GLN A 13 9.74 -0.10 -10.64
N THR A 14 9.03 -0.89 -9.83
CA THR A 14 9.63 -1.63 -8.70
C THR A 14 10.62 -2.71 -9.14
N ARG A 15 10.77 -2.96 -10.44
CA ARG A 15 11.76 -3.87 -11.02
C ARG A 15 12.82 -3.15 -11.86
N HIS A 16 12.92 -1.83 -11.72
CA HIS A 16 13.89 -1.03 -12.46
C HIS A 16 15.33 -1.35 -12.00
N LYS A 17 16.31 -1.21 -12.91
CA LYS A 17 17.74 -1.47 -12.62
C LYS A 17 18.30 -0.53 -11.55
N ASP A 18 17.84 0.71 -11.56
CA ASP A 18 18.20 1.76 -10.62
C ASP A 18 17.42 1.59 -9.30
N ALA A 19 18.15 1.48 -8.19
CA ALA A 19 17.58 1.32 -6.86
C ALA A 19 16.74 2.52 -6.43
N SER A 20 17.17 3.75 -6.73
CA SER A 20 16.42 4.96 -6.37
C SER A 20 15.04 4.98 -7.04
N LEU A 21 14.94 4.50 -8.29
CA LEU A 21 13.66 4.37 -8.98
C LEU A 21 12.78 3.24 -8.42
N ARG A 22 13.37 2.16 -7.90
CA ARG A 22 12.62 1.11 -7.20
C ARG A 22 12.08 1.61 -5.87
N ALA A 23 12.90 2.32 -5.09
CA ALA A 23 12.53 2.92 -3.81
C ALA A 23 11.38 3.92 -3.99
N LEU A 24 11.52 4.85 -4.94
CA LEU A 24 10.47 5.81 -5.30
C LEU A 24 9.17 5.12 -5.70
N ALA A 25 9.24 4.07 -6.53
CA ALA A 25 8.07 3.30 -6.89
C ALA A 25 7.39 2.62 -5.69
N ALA A 26 8.16 2.17 -4.70
CA ALA A 26 7.61 1.60 -3.47
C ALA A 26 6.89 2.67 -2.62
N LEU A 27 7.46 3.86 -2.47
CA LEU A 27 6.84 4.99 -1.77
C LEU A 27 5.55 5.44 -2.45
N GLU A 28 5.57 5.66 -3.76
CA GLU A 28 4.37 6.06 -4.51
C GLU A 28 3.26 5.00 -4.45
N LEU A 29 3.62 3.71 -4.48
CA LEU A 29 2.68 2.62 -4.23
C LEU A 29 2.09 2.68 -2.83
N GLY A 30 2.90 3.01 -1.82
CA GLY A 30 2.47 3.28 -0.44
C GLY A 30 1.43 4.38 -0.38
N GLU A 31 1.71 5.56 -0.94
CA GLU A 31 0.79 6.70 -0.95
C GLU A 31 -0.55 6.37 -1.63
N VAL A 32 -0.50 5.69 -2.78
CA VAL A 32 -1.70 5.27 -3.50
C VAL A 32 -2.46 4.22 -2.67
N GLY A 33 -1.73 3.33 -2.01
CA GLY A 33 -2.28 2.34 -1.12
C GLY A 33 -3.00 2.98 0.07
N SER A 34 -2.41 3.96 0.72
CA SER A 34 -2.99 4.69 1.86
C SER A 34 -4.24 5.49 1.48
N LYS A 35 -4.32 5.99 0.24
CA LYS A 35 -5.53 6.65 -0.29
C LYS A 35 -6.68 5.67 -0.55
N TYR A 36 -6.38 4.39 -0.81
CA TYR A 36 -7.36 3.36 -1.11
C TYR A 36 -7.01 2.01 -0.42
N PRO A 37 -6.98 1.95 0.92
CA PRO A 37 -6.29 0.89 1.64
C PRO A 37 -6.94 -0.48 1.43
N LYS A 38 -8.28 -0.56 1.37
CA LYS A 38 -8.97 -1.81 1.02
C LYS A 38 -8.61 -2.34 -0.37
N ARG A 39 -8.41 -1.45 -1.37
CA ARG A 39 -8.02 -1.85 -2.74
C ARG A 39 -6.54 -2.23 -2.82
N ALA A 40 -5.70 -1.62 -1.98
CA ALA A 40 -4.27 -1.86 -1.92
C ALA A 40 -3.92 -3.31 -1.57
N LEU A 41 -4.78 -3.99 -0.80
CA LEU A 41 -4.58 -5.37 -0.33
C LEU A 41 -4.38 -6.38 -1.47
N GLY A 42 -4.99 -6.15 -2.64
CA GLY A 42 -4.92 -7.12 -3.75
C GLY A 42 -3.62 -7.07 -4.55
N ASN A 43 -3.12 -5.87 -4.85
CA ASN A 43 -2.04 -5.70 -5.84
C ASN A 43 -0.83 -4.97 -5.25
N VAL A 44 -1.07 -3.98 -4.39
CA VAL A 44 -0.02 -3.11 -3.83
C VAL A 44 0.71 -3.83 -2.71
N VAL A 45 -0.02 -4.34 -1.71
CA VAL A 45 0.57 -5.02 -0.55
C VAL A 45 1.42 -6.24 -0.96
N PRO A 46 0.96 -7.14 -1.86
CA PRO A 46 1.81 -8.25 -2.31
C PRO A 46 3.05 -7.79 -3.09
N THR A 47 2.96 -6.67 -3.80
CA THR A 47 4.11 -6.09 -4.51
C THR A 47 5.13 -5.55 -3.52
N LEU A 48 4.72 -4.71 -2.57
CA LEU A 48 5.60 -4.17 -1.53
C LEU A 48 6.24 -5.28 -0.69
N ARG A 49 5.49 -6.34 -0.35
CA ARG A 49 6.04 -7.52 0.34
C ARG A 49 7.14 -8.23 -0.45
N LYS A 50 7.06 -8.27 -1.78
CA LYS A 50 8.14 -8.83 -2.62
C LYS A 50 9.39 -7.95 -2.56
N ILE A 51 9.23 -6.63 -2.56
CA ILE A 51 10.32 -5.64 -2.48
C ILE A 51 11.10 -5.76 -1.15
N LEU A 52 10.52 -6.33 -0.09
CA LEU A 52 11.25 -6.61 1.15
C LEU A 52 12.42 -7.61 0.98
N ASN A 53 12.51 -8.30 -0.17
CA ASN A 53 13.63 -9.16 -0.53
C ASN A 53 14.56 -8.50 -1.57
N ASP A 54 14.45 -7.18 -1.79
CA ASP A 54 15.40 -6.44 -2.63
C ASP A 54 16.80 -6.48 -2.00
N SER A 55 17.83 -6.26 -2.80
CA SER A 55 19.22 -6.21 -2.33
C SER A 55 19.61 -4.85 -1.74
N ASP A 56 18.87 -3.81 -2.09
CA ASP A 56 19.17 -2.43 -1.71
C ASP A 56 18.42 -2.01 -0.44
N SER A 57 19.15 -1.48 0.56
CA SER A 57 18.59 -1.13 1.87
C SER A 57 17.55 -0.02 1.81
N ASP A 58 17.72 0.95 0.91
CA ASP A 58 16.81 2.08 0.79
C ASP A 58 15.49 1.61 0.18
N VAL A 59 15.58 0.72 -0.81
CA VAL A 59 14.41 0.08 -1.43
C VAL A 59 13.61 -0.73 -0.40
N ILE A 60 14.28 -1.52 0.44
CA ILE A 60 13.62 -2.28 1.51
C ILE A 60 12.97 -1.32 2.51
N THR A 61 13.65 -0.26 2.91
CA THR A 61 13.16 0.72 3.88
C THR A 61 11.89 1.41 3.37
N SER A 62 11.91 1.91 2.13
CA SER A 62 10.74 2.48 1.47
C SER A 62 9.55 1.52 1.41
N ALA A 63 9.80 0.23 1.16
CA ALA A 63 8.73 -0.77 1.15
C ALA A 63 8.14 -1.02 2.55
N ARG A 64 8.95 -0.98 3.62
CA ARG A 64 8.47 -1.11 5.00
C ARG A 64 7.62 0.09 5.42
N GLU A 65 8.08 1.29 5.11
CA GLU A 65 7.34 2.54 5.36
C GLU A 65 5.98 2.51 4.64
N ALA A 66 5.99 2.22 3.33
CA ALA A 66 4.77 2.10 2.53
C ALA A 66 3.77 1.06 3.08
N LEU A 67 4.25 -0.09 3.58
CA LEU A 67 3.40 -1.09 4.22
C LEU A 67 2.82 -0.60 5.57
N GLY A 68 3.61 0.13 6.35
CA GLY A 68 3.18 0.76 7.59
C GLY A 68 2.07 1.78 7.36
N ASP A 69 2.24 2.64 6.36
CA ASP A 69 1.25 3.66 5.99
C ASP A 69 -0.07 3.04 5.54
N ILE A 70 -0.01 2.04 4.65
CA ILE A 70 -1.20 1.32 4.18
C ILE A 70 -1.92 0.66 5.37
N ARG A 71 -1.17 0.07 6.31
CA ARG A 71 -1.75 -0.58 7.49
C ARG A 71 -2.46 0.45 8.37
N SER A 72 -1.83 1.58 8.65
CA SER A 72 -2.41 2.65 9.45
C SER A 72 -3.70 3.20 8.80
N ALA A 73 -3.65 3.49 7.50
CA ALA A 73 -4.83 3.95 6.75
C ALA A 73 -5.96 2.91 6.72
N TYR A 74 -5.63 1.62 6.59
CA TYR A 74 -6.63 0.54 6.64
C TYR A 74 -7.31 0.47 8.00
N LEU A 75 -6.56 0.56 9.11
CA LEU A 75 -7.13 0.52 10.45
C LEU A 75 -8.02 1.75 10.71
N GLU A 76 -7.60 2.93 10.27
CA GLU A 76 -8.42 4.14 10.37
C GLU A 76 -9.75 3.99 9.61
N GLU A 77 -9.73 3.44 8.39
CA GLU A 77 -10.93 3.15 7.61
C GLU A 77 -11.86 2.18 8.35
N GLN A 78 -11.32 1.10 8.95
CA GLN A 78 -12.11 0.14 9.73
C GLN A 78 -12.75 0.77 10.97
N GLU A 79 -12.02 1.62 11.70
CA GLU A 79 -12.56 2.31 12.87
C GLU A 79 -13.66 3.30 12.47
N LYS A 80 -13.49 4.05 11.36
CA LYS A 80 -14.55 4.89 10.80
C LYS A 80 -15.80 4.08 10.48
N MET A 81 -15.64 2.91 9.83
CA MET A 81 -16.77 2.03 9.52
C MET A 81 -17.49 1.53 10.78
N LYS A 82 -16.77 1.15 11.84
CA LYS A 82 -17.36 0.75 13.12
C LYS A 82 -18.16 1.89 13.77
N ARG A 83 -17.62 3.11 13.75
CA ARG A 83 -18.30 4.30 14.29
C ARG A 83 -19.54 4.69 13.49
N MET A 84 -19.52 4.49 12.18
CA MET A 84 -20.68 4.74 11.30
C MET A 84 -21.75 3.63 11.37
N GLY A 85 -21.47 2.49 12.01
CA GLY A 85 -22.33 1.29 12.00
C GLY A 85 -22.61 0.64 13.36
N GLY A 86 -22.30 1.29 14.49
CA GLY A 86 -22.54 0.76 15.85
C GLY A 86 -24.01 0.78 16.33
N GLY A 87 -24.98 0.89 15.43
CA GLY A 87 -26.41 0.81 15.73
C GLY A 87 -26.94 -0.61 15.56
N LYS A 88 -26.93 -1.40 16.64
CA LYS A 88 -27.61 -2.71 16.83
C LYS A 88 -27.20 -3.84 15.86
N PHE A 89 -26.29 -4.70 16.31
CA PHE A 89 -26.31 -6.11 15.91
C PHE A 89 -26.86 -6.95 17.07
N LYS A 90 -28.19 -6.98 17.20
CA LYS A 90 -28.90 -8.11 17.83
C LYS A 90 -29.41 -8.97 16.67
N MET A 91 -28.83 -10.14 16.50
CA MET A 91 -29.49 -11.26 15.84
C MET A 91 -29.56 -12.41 16.85
N LYS A 92 -30.73 -13.04 16.87
CA LYS A 92 -31.27 -13.93 17.89
C LYS A 92 -30.42 -15.17 18.14
#